data_AF-A0A7C1MH56-F1
#
_entry.id   AF-A0A7C1MH56-F1
#
_cell.length_a   1.000
_cell.length_b   1.000
_cell.length_c   1.000
_cell.angle_alpha   90.00
_cell.angle_beta   90.00
_cell.angle_gamma   90.00
#
_symmetry.space_group_name_H-M   'P 1'
#
loop_
_entity.id
_entity.type
_entity.pdbx_description
1 polymer ?
#
loop_
_entity_poly.entity_id
_entity_poly.type
_entity_poly.pdbx_seq_one_letter_code
_entity_poly.pdbx_strand_id
1 'polypeptide(L)' 'MRIIIYILCLVLFVVFPSVIYADTYKYRDDKGKIHFVIFVSDIPERYRDRAVKVEVSRGRSSASREVEDKI' A
#
# COMPACT_ATOMS: atom_id res chain seq x y z
N MET A 1 37.24 19.54 6.14
CA MET A 1 35.92 20.03 5.66
C MET A 1 35.14 18.97 4.87
N ARG A 2 35.74 18.26 3.90
CA ARG A 2 35.07 17.17 3.15
C ARG A 2 34.46 16.06 4.01
N ILE A 3 35.19 15.59 5.03
CA ILE A 3 34.72 14.53 5.95
C ILE A 3 33.48 14.96 6.75
N ILE A 4 33.43 16.21 7.20
CA ILE A 4 32.30 16.76 7.95
C ILE A 4 31.04 16.79 7.06
N ILE A 5 31.20 17.13 5.78
CA ILE A 5 30.10 17.12 4.81
C ILE A 5 29.56 15.69 4.62
N TYR A 6 30.43 14.69 4.49
CA TYR A 6 29.99 13.30 4.37
C TYR A 6 29.27 12.79 5.61
N ILE A 7 29.76 13.13 6.80
CA ILE A 7 29.09 12.79 8.07
C ILE A 7 27.71 13.47 8.14
N LEU A 8 27.61 14.74 7.73
CA LEU A 8 26.34 15.46 7.72
C LEU A 8 25.33 14.83 6.75
N CYS A 9 25.75 14.44 5.54
CA CYS A 9 24.89 13.75 4.58
C CYS A 9 24.43 12.38 5.09
N LEU A 10 25.30 11.64 5.78
CA LEU A 10 24.98 10.33 6.33
C LEU A 10 23.97 10.43 7.47
N VAL A 11 24.12 11.42 8.35
CA VAL A 11 23.13 11.71 9.41
C VAL A 11 21.78 12.10 8.80
N LEU A 12 21.78 12.95 7.77
CA LEU A 12 20.55 13.33 7.07
C LEU A 12 19.84 12.12 6.45
N PHE A 13 20.60 11.21 5.82
CA PHE A 13 20.02 10.01 5.20
C PHE A 13 19.39 9.05 6.22
N VAL A 14 20.01 8.88 7.38
CA VAL A 14 19.50 8.00 8.45
C VAL A 14 18.27 8.60 9.14
N VAL A 15 18.21 9.93 9.27
CA VAL A 15 17.10 10.64 9.94
C VAL A 15 15.87 10.85 9.05
N PHE A 16 16.03 10.72 7.72
CA PHE A 16 14.93 10.77 6.76
C PHE A 16 14.59 9.37 6.19
N PRO A 17 14.17 8.37 6.99
CA PRO A 17 13.40 7.29 6.42
C PRO A 17 12.10 7.92 5.94
N SER A 18 12.05 8.23 4.65
CA SER A 18 10.90 8.84 4.01
C SER A 18 9.79 7.82 4.12
N VAL A 19 8.86 8.07 5.04
CA VAL A 19 7.72 7.20 5.25
C VAL A 19 6.76 7.46 4.10
N ILE A 20 7.02 6.80 2.97
CA ILE A 20 6.15 6.82 1.80
C ILE A 20 4.95 5.94 2.15
N TYR A 21 3.98 6.51 2.85
CA TYR A 21 2.67 5.91 3.02
C TYR A 21 1.89 6.12 1.72
N ALA A 22 1.86 5.08 0.89
CA ALA A 22 0.93 5.03 -0.23
C ALA A 22 -0.43 4.61 0.30
N ASP A 23 -1.34 5.57 0.43
CA ASP A 23 -2.74 5.29 0.74
C ASP A 23 -3.29 4.35 -0.34
N THR A 24 -3.71 3.15 0.04
CA THR A 24 -4.31 2.18 -0.89
C THR A 24 -5.81 2.13 -0.62
N TYR A 25 -6.62 2.18 -1.66
CA TYR A 25 -8.07 2.11 -1.61
C TYR A 25 -8.54 0.79 -2.21
N LYS A 26 -9.60 0.21 -1.65
CA LYS A 26 -10.30 -0.93 -2.25
C LYS A 26 -11.73 -0.57 -2.58
N TYR A 27 -12.23 -1.07 -3.70
CA TYR A 27 -13.65 -1.04 -4.02
C TYR A 27 -14.09 -2.36 -4.64
N ARG A 28 -15.39 -2.66 -4.54
CA ARG A 28 -16.01 -3.86 -5.12
C ARG A 28 -16.86 -3.44 -6.31
N ASP A 29 -16.66 -4.07 -7.45
CA ASP A 29 -17.48 -3.82 -8.63
C ASP A 29 -18.82 -4.58 -8.59
N ASP A 30 -19.68 -4.30 -9.56
CA ASP A 30 -21.01 -4.92 -9.67
C ASP A 30 -20.95 -6.43 -9.96
N LYS A 31 -19.80 -6.93 -10.43
CA LYS A 31 -19.53 -8.36 -10.63
C LYS A 31 -18.98 -9.02 -9.37
N GLY A 32 -18.85 -8.26 -8.28
CA GLY A 32 -18.36 -8.74 -6.99
C GLY A 32 -16.84 -8.82 -6.88
N LYS A 33 -16.07 -8.40 -7.89
CA LYS A 33 -14.60 -8.41 -7.91
C LYS A 33 -14.04 -7.22 -7.13
N ILE A 34 -12.98 -7.47 -6.37
CA ILE A 34 -12.29 -6.46 -5.56
C ILE A 34 -11.13 -5.87 -6.37
N HIS A 35 -11.09 -4.54 -6.43
CA HIS A 35 -10.01 -3.77 -7.06
C HIS A 35 -9.26 -2.97 -6.01
N PHE A 36 -7.94 -2.87 -6.15
CA PHE A 36 -7.07 -2.07 -5.30
C PHE A 36 -6.43 -0.96 -6.13
N VAL A 37 -6.53 0.28 -5.66
CA VAL A 37 -5.97 1.45 -6.35
C VAL A 37 -5.23 2.34 -5.36
N ILE A 38 -4.20 3.04 -5.83
CA ILE A 38 -3.38 3.93 -4.98
C ILE A 38 -4.01 5.32 -4.87
N PHE A 39 -4.77 5.74 -5.89
CA PHE A 39 -5.39 7.06 -5.91
C PHE A 39 -6.91 6.97 -5.96
N VAL A 40 -7.58 7.84 -5.21
CA VAL A 40 -9.05 7.98 -5.25
C VAL A 40 -9.53 8.39 -6.64
N SER A 41 -8.69 9.11 -7.40
CA SER A 41 -8.96 9.48 -8.79
C SER A 41 -9.24 8.28 -9.69
N ASP A 42 -8.58 7.15 -9.42
CA ASP A 42 -8.70 5.93 -10.23
C ASP A 42 -9.96 5.12 -9.89
N ILE A 43 -10.71 5.54 -8.87
CA ILE A 43 -11.99 4.93 -8.48
C ILE A 43 -13.09 5.56 -9.33
N PRO A 44 -13.83 4.76 -10.13
CA PRO A 44 -15.00 5.26 -10.85
C PRO A 44 -16.02 5.84 -9.88
N GLU A 45 -16.64 6.96 -10.24
CA GLU A 45 -17.49 7.77 -9.36
C GLU A 45 -18.59 6.95 -8.67
N ARG A 46 -19.18 5.99 -9.39
CA ARG A 46 -20.22 5.06 -8.91
C ARG A 46 -19.80 4.12 -7.77
N TYR A 47 -18.50 3.98 -7.53
CA TYR A 47 -17.93 3.14 -6.49
C TYR A 47 -17.19 3.94 -5.40
N ARG A 48 -17.06 5.28 -5.54
CA ARG A 48 -16.34 6.12 -4.58
C ARG A 48 -16.96 6.09 -3.18
N ASP A 49 -18.30 6.15 -3.08
CA ASP A 49 -18.99 6.11 -1.79
C ASP A 49 -18.86 4.76 -1.07
N ARG A 50 -18.51 3.71 -1.80
CA ARG A 50 -18.33 2.34 -1.29
C ARG A 50 -16.86 1.95 -1.17
N ALA A 51 -15.94 2.84 -1.56
CA ALA A 51 -14.52 2.58 -1.48
C ALA A 51 -14.04 2.74 -0.03
N VAL A 52 -13.20 1.82 0.42
CA VAL A 52 -12.65 1.83 1.77
C VAL A 52 -11.14 2.05 1.66
N LYS A 53 -10.62 3.02 2.40
CA LYS A 53 -9.17 3.18 2.58
C LYS A 53 -8.64 1.95 3.30
N VAL A 54 -7.74 1.22 2.66
CA VAL A 54 -7.06 0.07 3.23
C VAL A 54 -5.84 0.58 3.95
N GLU A 55 -5.94 0.70 5.26
CA GLU A 55 -4.74 0.71 6.08
C GLU A 55 -4.12 -0.69 5.96
N VAL A 56 -2.98 -0.77 5.27
CA VAL A 56 -2.18 -2.00 5.20
C VAL A 56 -1.59 -2.22 6.59
N SER A 57 -2.40 -2.71 7.51
CA SER A 57 -1.92 -3.41 8.68
C SER A 57 -1.25 -4.67 8.16
N ARG A 58 0.10 -4.69 8.22
CA ARG A 58 0.91 -5.88 7.91
C ARG A 58 0.38 -7.06 8.73
N GLY A 59 -0.50 -7.87 8.17
CA GLY A 59 -1.02 -9.02 8.92
C GLY A 59 -2.33 -9.63 8.44
N ARG A 60 -2.54 -9.84 7.14
CA ARG A 60 -3.38 -10.98 6.67
C ARG A 60 -3.20 -11.22 5.17
N SER A 61 -2.03 -11.77 4.81
CA SER A 61 -1.99 -12.65 3.63
C SER A 61 -2.60 -13.98 4.07
N SER A 62 -3.93 -14.06 4.09
CA SER A 62 -4.60 -15.35 3.95
C SER A 62 -4.51 -15.72 2.47
N ALA A 63 -3.28 -16.05 2.04
CA ALA A 63 -3.10 -16.85 0.85
C ALA A 63 -3.87 -18.14 1.11
N SER A 64 -4.96 -18.29 0.37
CA SER A 64 -5.75 -19.49 0.23
C SER A 64 -4.82 -20.68 -0.01
N ARG A 65 -4.46 -21.38 1.07
CA ARG A 65 -3.97 -22.76 1.06
C ARG A 65 -5.17 -23.67 0.94
N GLU A 66 -5.84 -23.64 -0.20
CA GLU A 66 -6.98 -24.50 -0.49
C GLU A 66 -6.90 -25.08 -1.91
N VAL A 67 -5.69 -25.42 -2.37
CA VAL A 67 -5.52 -26.28 -3.56
C VAL A 67 -4.28 -27.15 -3.41
N GLU A 68 -4.17 -27.89 -2.31
CA GLU A 68 -3.21 -29.00 -2.20
C GLU A 68 -3.77 -30.12 -1.31
N ASP A 69 -5.08 -30.34 -1.39
CA ASP A 69 -5.75 -31.50 -0.80
C ASP A 69 -6.66 -32.15 -1.85
N LYS A 70 -6.02 -32.56 -2.95
CA LYS A 70 -6.48 -33.56 -3.91
C LYS A 70 -5.45 -33.71 -5.02
N ILE A 71 -4.55 -34.68 -4.87
CA ILE A 71 -4.15 -35.69 -5.86
C ILE A 71 -3.40 -36.78 -5.08
#